data_AF-A0A838VSB1-F1
#
_entry.id   AF-A0A838VSB1-F1
#
_cell.length_a   1.000
_cell.length_b   1.000
_cell.length_c   1.000
_cell.angle_alpha   90.00
_cell.angle_beta   90.00
_cell.angle_gamma   90.00
#
_symmetry.space_group_name_H-M   'P 1'
#
loop_
_entity.id
_entity.type
_entity.pdbx_description
1 polymer ?
#
loop_
_entity_poly.entity_id
_entity_poly.type
_entity_poly.pdbx_seq_one_letter_code
_entity_poly.pdbx_strand_id
1 'polypeptide(L)' 'MAPTTYSRFIRFLQEDLAISTASMAVALRHREHDPGPLPMILWQYGLVTIDQLDEIYDWLETV' A
#
# COMPACT_ATOMS: atom_id res chain seq x y z
N MET A 1 -12.22 -15.64 10.20
CA MET A 1 -12.85 -14.56 9.41
C MET A 1 -12.17 -13.25 9.82
N ALA A 2 -11.08 -12.85 9.17
CA ALA A 2 -10.50 -11.52 9.38
C ALA A 2 -9.71 -11.06 8.14
N PRO A 3 -10.39 -10.46 7.14
CA PRO A 3 -9.73 -9.67 6.09
C PRO A 3 -10.02 -8.16 6.22
N THR A 4 -10.43 -7.67 7.40
CA THR A 4 -10.88 -6.28 7.58
C THR A 4 -9.74 -5.27 7.48
N THR A 5 -8.57 -5.56 8.06
CA THR A 5 -7.43 -4.63 8.07
C THR A 5 -6.85 -4.43 6.67
N TYR A 6 -6.66 -5.51 5.90
CA TYR A 6 -6.12 -5.41 4.53
C TYR A 6 -7.08 -4.68 3.59
N SER A 7 -8.39 -4.97 3.69
CA SER A 7 -9.39 -4.27 2.87
C SER A 7 -9.47 -2.78 3.20
N ARG A 8 -9.33 -2.42 4.48
CA ARG A 8 -9.28 -1.02 4.92
C ARG A 8 -7.99 -0.32 4.45
N PHE A 9 -6.87 -1.03 4.47
CA PHE A 9 -5.59 -0.53 3.97
C PHE A 9 -5.65 -0.21 2.49
N ILE A 10 -6.17 -1.14 1.68
CA ILE A 10 -6.36 -0.94 0.24
C ILE A 10 -7.28 0.26 -0.04
N ARG A 11 -8.32 0.44 0.77
CA ARG A 11 -9.24 1.58 0.62
C ARG A 11 -8.57 2.90 1.00
N PHE A 12 -7.77 2.94 2.07
CA PHE A 12 -6.97 4.09 2.44
C PHE A 12 -5.99 4.49 1.31
N LEU A 13 -5.28 3.53 0.73
CA LEU A 13 -4.41 3.78 -0.42
C LEU A 13 -5.18 4.38 -1.62
N GLN A 14 -6.40 3.91 -1.89
CA GLN A 14 -7.20 4.41 -3.01
C GLN A 14 -7.87 5.75 -2.75
N GLU A 15 -8.42 5.98 -1.54
CA GLU A 15 -9.20 7.17 -1.21
C GLU A 15 -8.32 8.31 -0.67
N ASP A 16 -7.46 8.04 0.33
CA ASP A 16 -6.59 9.07 0.93
C ASP A 16 -5.37 9.36 0.06
N LEU A 17 -4.65 8.32 -0.37
CA LEU A 17 -3.44 8.50 -1.19
C LEU A 17 -3.71 8.65 -2.69
N ALA A 18 -4.97 8.55 -3.13
CA ALA A 18 -5.38 8.59 -4.53
C ALA A 18 -4.62 7.58 -5.43
N ILE A 19 -4.17 6.46 -4.86
CA ILE A 19 -3.45 5.43 -5.61
C ILE A 19 -4.42 4.72 -6.54
N SER A 20 -4.14 4.78 -7.84
CA SER A 20 -4.94 4.09 -8.83
C SER A 20 -4.83 2.57 -8.69
N THR A 21 -5.92 1.86 -8.97
CA THR A 21 -5.98 0.39 -8.96
C THR A 21 -4.89 -0.23 -9.85
N ALA A 22 -4.49 0.45 -10.92
CA ALA A 22 -3.39 0.02 -11.78
C ALA A 22 -2.04 -0.03 -11.03
N SER A 23 -1.72 1.01 -10.26
CA SER A 23 -0.52 1.09 -9.42
C SER A 23 -0.50 -0.05 -8.39
N MET A 24 -1.65 -0.32 -7.80
CA MET A 24 -1.80 -1.38 -6.82
C MET A 24 -1.65 -2.78 -7.45
N ALA A 25 -2.12 -2.96 -8.69
CA ALA A 25 -1.91 -4.20 -9.44
C ALA A 25 -0.43 -4.45 -9.76
N VAL A 26 0.35 -3.40 -10.02
CA VAL A 26 1.81 -3.51 -10.19
C VAL A 26 2.47 -3.97 -8.90
N ALA A 27 2.14 -3.32 -7.77
CA ALA A 27 2.69 -3.69 -6.46
C ALA A 27 2.31 -5.13 -6.05
N LEU A 28 1.06 -5.55 -6.32
CA LEU A 28 0.58 -6.91 -6.05
C LEU A 28 1.32 -7.97 -6.86
N ARG A 29 1.53 -7.74 -8.17
CA ARG A 29 2.30 -8.67 -9.03
C ARG A 29 3.74 -8.82 -8.57
N HIS A 30 4.37 -7.72 -8.11
CA HIS A 30 5.73 -7.80 -7.59
C HIS A 30 5.83 -8.53 -6.26
N ARG A 31 4.78 -8.47 -5.45
CA ARG A 31 4.69 -9.21 -4.19
C ARG A 31 4.75 -10.73 -4.35
N GLU A 32 4.40 -11.24 -5.53
CA GLU A 32 4.53 -12.68 -5.85
C GLU A 32 5.99 -13.10 -6.06
N HIS A 33 6.85 -12.16 -6.47
CA HIS A 33 8.27 -12.42 -6.77
C HIS A 33 9.20 -11.99 -5.64
N ASP A 34 8.83 -10.95 -4.90
CA ASP A 34 9.56 -10.45 -3.75
C ASP A 34 8.58 -10.26 -2.58
N PRO A 35 8.66 -11.07 -1.50
CA PRO A 35 7.70 -11.03 -0.38
C PRO A 35 7.91 -9.82 0.54
N GLY A 36 8.24 -8.67 -0.02
CA GLY A 36 8.36 -7.40 0.70
C GLY A 36 7.01 -6.85 1.19
N PRO A 37 7.06 -5.92 2.16
CA PRO A 37 5.89 -5.18 2.60
C PRO A 37 5.39 -4.27 1.46
N LEU A 38 4.06 -4.26 1.22
CA LEU A 38 3.43 -3.48 0.15
C LEU A 38 3.82 -1.99 0.15
N PRO A 39 3.94 -1.29 1.30
CA PRO A 39 4.37 0.11 1.34
C PRO A 39 5.73 0.35 0.69
N MET A 40 6.73 -0.50 1.00
CA MET A 40 8.07 -0.39 0.42
C MET A 40 8.05 -0.63 -1.09
N ILE A 41 7.25 -1.59 -1.56
CA ILE A 41 7.08 -1.85 -2.99
C ILE A 41 6.51 -0.58 -3.64
N LEU A 42 5.41 -0.03 -3.13
CA LEU A 42 4.82 1.20 -3.68
C LEU A 42 5.85 2.34 -3.80
N TRP A 43 6.70 2.52 -2.78
CA TRP A 43 7.75 3.55 -2.79
C TRP A 43 8.86 3.26 -3.80
N GLN A 44 9.33 2.01 -3.89
CA GLN A 44 10.35 1.59 -4.86
C GLN A 44 9.91 1.79 -6.31
N TYR A 45 8.61 1.63 -6.59
CA TYR A 45 8.04 1.90 -7.92
C TYR A 45 7.72 3.39 -8.15
N GLY A 46 7.97 4.27 -7.16
CA GLY A 46 7.62 5.69 -7.23
C GLY A 46 6.11 5.93 -7.28
N LEU A 47 5.31 4.97 -6.81
CA LEU A 47 3.85 5.06 -6.76
C LEU A 47 3.38 5.88 -5.55
N VAL A 48 4.23 5.99 -4.53
CA VAL A 48 4.04 6.85 -3.36
C VAL A 48 5.30 7.65 -3.09
N THR A 49 5.13 8.85 -2.55
CA THR A 49 6.25 9.67 -2.04
C THR A 49 6.70 9.17 -0.67
N ILE A 50 7.82 9.70 -0.17
CA ILE A 50 8.29 9.37 1.18
C ILE A 50 7.32 9.86 2.26
N ASP A 51 6.70 11.02 2.09
CA ASP A 51 5.66 11.54 3.00
C ASP A 51 4.43 10.61 3.03
N GLN A 52 3.99 10.15 1.86
CA GLN A 52 2.89 9.18 1.74
C GLN A 52 3.26 7.82 2.34
N LEU A 53 4.52 7.40 2.19
CA LEU A 53 5.03 6.19 2.81
C LEU A 53 4.96 6.30 4.34
N ASP A 54 5.35 7.45 4.89
CA ASP A 54 5.28 7.73 6.33
C ASP A 54 3.83 7.65 6.83
N GLU A 55 2.88 8.27 6.13
CA GLU A 55 1.45 8.21 6.47
C GLU A 55 0.89 6.79 6.40
N ILE A 56 1.35 5.98 5.45
CA ILE A 56 1.00 4.56 5.38
C ILE A 56 1.50 3.81 6.63
N TYR A 57 2.73 4.07 7.08
CA TYR A 57 3.28 3.42 8.26
C TYR A 57 2.57 3.87 9.54
N ASP A 58 2.33 5.18 9.69
CA ASP A 58 1.54 5.74 10.80
C ASP A 58 0.13 5.12 10.85
N TRP A 59 -0.52 5.03 9.69
CA TRP A 59 -1.82 4.38 9.56
C TRP A 59 -1.78 2.89 9.94
N LEU A 60 -0.71 2.17 9.57
CA LEU A 60 -0.52 0.77 9.92
C LEU A 60 -0.24 0.57 11.42
N GLU A 61 0.33 1.56 12.11
CA GLU A 61 0.55 1.50 13.56
C GLU A 61 -0.72 1.80 14.38
N THR A 62 -1.68 2.57 13.85
CA THR A 62 -2.93 2.89 14.54
C THR A 62 -4.04 1.83 14.42
N VAL A 63 -3.88 0.78 13.60
CA VAL A 63 -4.93 -0.23 13.30
C VAL A 63 -4.86 -1.53 14.09
#